data_AF-A0A1V5L4I0-F1
#
_entry.id   AF-A0A1V5L4I0-F1
#
_cell.length_a   1.000
_cell.length_b   1.000
_cell.length_c   1.000
_cell.angle_alpha   90.00
_cell.angle_beta   90.00
_cell.angle_gamma   90.00
#
_symmetry.space_group_name_H-M   'P 1'
#
loop_
_entity.id
_entity.type
_entity.pdbx_description
1 polymer ?
#
loop_
_entity_poly.entity_id
_entity_poly.type
_entity_poly.pdbx_seq_one_letter_code
_entity_poly.pdbx_strand_id
1 'polypeptide(L)'
;MVDYLITRLFEIEHKRDAINALISMSSSLIPVLKDIIENEKYKTNILVYLIEIIGKIMGRDGKDALLKCLINTKNRRVKEAVLKALNNKSVIVEKSYIKDINKLIYKEMKNISFLISCLVNIEEDGNENDFKEVVINAIIDDINQAKLRVVGMVNLFLKEKVDCKNILIKDNLDNIKACGIKLGKIEAFNNLPYKIILGRIDKDFKNNKKDIKESLSQIITSDFEMTTKWLRACGLKLAYLVDKDYFLKDFEKATTDPASVVRETAYKVLYKGDK
;
A
#
# COMPACT_ATOMS: atom_id res chain seq x y z
N MET A 1 22.58 -20.83 -13.60
CA MET A 1 22.27 -21.45 -12.28
C MET A 1 21.26 -20.62 -11.49
N VAL A 2 21.48 -19.30 -11.30
CA VAL A 2 20.51 -18.43 -10.60
C VAL A 2 19.13 -18.41 -11.26
N ASP A 3 19.06 -18.25 -12.59
CA ASP A 3 17.78 -18.26 -13.32
C ASP A 3 17.01 -19.59 -13.18
N TYR A 4 17.75 -20.70 -13.11
CA TYR A 4 17.16 -22.01 -12.84
C TYR A 4 16.51 -22.06 -11.45
N LEU A 5 17.22 -21.61 -10.41
CA LEU A 5 16.69 -21.55 -9.04
C LEU A 5 15.49 -20.59 -8.94
N ILE A 6 15.51 -19.46 -9.65
CA ILE A 6 14.38 -18.52 -9.70
C ILE A 6 13.16 -19.17 -10.36
N THR A 7 13.37 -19.95 -11.43
CA THR A 7 12.30 -20.69 -12.10
C THR A 7 11.71 -21.76 -11.17
N ARG A 8 12.52 -22.39 -10.31
CA ARG A 8 12.05 -23.35 -9.29
C ARG A 8 11.27 -22.71 -8.14
N LEU A 9 11.30 -21.38 -7.97
CA LEU A 9 10.43 -20.70 -6.99
C LEU A 9 8.92 -20.81 -7.33
N PHE A 10 8.59 -21.18 -8.56
CA PHE A 10 7.20 -21.40 -9.00
C PHE A 10 6.65 -22.77 -8.65
N GLU A 11 7.52 -23.72 -8.34
CA GLU A 11 7.15 -25.12 -8.13
C GLU A 11 7.07 -25.36 -6.62
N ILE A 12 5.87 -25.63 -6.11
CA ILE A 12 5.61 -25.77 -4.68
C ILE A 12 6.57 -26.77 -4.03
N GLU A 13 6.82 -27.88 -4.71
CA GLU A 13 7.68 -28.98 -4.27
C GLU A 13 9.16 -28.56 -4.12
N HIS A 14 9.65 -27.68 -4.99
CA HIS A 14 11.06 -27.27 -5.04
C HIS A 14 11.33 -25.89 -4.45
N LYS A 15 10.28 -25.14 -4.11
CA LYS A 15 10.37 -23.75 -3.67
C LYS A 15 11.24 -23.59 -2.42
N ARG A 16 11.08 -24.45 -1.41
CA ARG A 16 11.84 -24.37 -0.16
C ARG A 16 13.33 -24.58 -0.41
N ASP A 17 13.66 -25.57 -1.22
CA ASP A 17 15.04 -25.90 -1.57
C ASP A 17 15.67 -24.80 -2.43
N ALA A 18 14.90 -24.25 -3.38
CA ALA A 18 15.33 -23.11 -4.18
C ALA A 18 15.62 -21.87 -3.32
N ILE A 19 14.76 -21.54 -2.35
CA ILE A 19 14.99 -20.43 -1.41
C ILE A 19 16.26 -20.68 -0.59
N ASN A 20 16.43 -21.88 -0.04
CA ASN A 20 17.61 -22.21 0.77
C ASN A 20 18.90 -22.19 -0.05
N ALA A 21 18.87 -22.71 -1.28
CA ALA A 21 19.98 -22.66 -2.21
C ALA A 21 20.36 -21.21 -2.53
N LEU A 22 19.39 -20.36 -2.86
CA LEU A 22 19.63 -18.93 -3.11
C LEU A 22 20.21 -18.22 -1.88
N ILE A 23 19.73 -18.53 -0.67
CA ILE A 23 20.29 -17.98 0.57
C ILE A 23 21.75 -18.44 0.78
N SER A 24 22.05 -19.71 0.48
CA SER A 24 23.40 -20.28 0.64
C SER A 24 24.44 -19.63 -0.29
N MET A 25 24.00 -19.07 -1.43
CA MET A 25 24.86 -18.28 -2.32
C MET A 25 25.30 -16.94 -1.70
N SER A 26 24.64 -16.50 -0.62
CA SER A 26 25.00 -15.34 0.21
C SER A 26 25.13 -14.02 -0.59
N SER A 27 26.04 -13.13 -0.18
CA SER A 27 26.20 -11.79 -0.76
C SER A 27 26.52 -11.76 -2.24
N SER A 28 27.11 -12.83 -2.79
CA SER A 28 27.41 -12.96 -4.23
C SER A 28 26.18 -12.89 -5.13
N LEU A 29 25.00 -13.19 -4.57
CA LEU A 29 23.72 -13.19 -5.26
C LEU A 29 23.08 -11.78 -5.34
N ILE A 30 23.51 -10.83 -4.51
CA ILE A 30 22.89 -9.49 -4.39
C ILE A 30 22.89 -8.72 -5.71
N PRO A 31 23.97 -8.65 -6.51
CA PRO A 31 23.96 -7.90 -7.77
C PRO A 31 22.92 -8.44 -8.77
N VAL A 32 22.77 -9.76 -8.84
CA VAL A 32 21.82 -10.40 -9.75
C VAL A 32 20.38 -10.12 -9.32
N LEU A 33 20.09 -10.26 -8.01
CA LEU A 33 18.75 -9.98 -7.50
C LEU A 33 18.38 -8.49 -7.58
N LYS A 34 19.36 -7.61 -7.42
CA LYS A 34 19.20 -6.16 -7.57
C LYS A 34 18.73 -5.82 -8.99
N ASP A 35 19.43 -6.31 -10.02
CA ASP A 35 19.04 -6.10 -11.42
C ASP A 35 17.63 -6.61 -11.70
N ILE A 36 17.27 -7.76 -11.13
CA ILE A 36 15.95 -8.36 -11.30
C ILE A 36 14.84 -7.51 -10.68
N ILE A 37 15.06 -7.00 -9.47
CA ILE A 37 14.06 -6.20 -8.74
C ILE A 37 13.93 -4.80 -9.33
N GLU A 38 15.05 -4.14 -9.68
CA GLU A 38 15.04 -2.78 -10.24
C GLU A 38 14.34 -2.71 -11.60
N ASN A 39 14.42 -3.78 -12.40
CA ASN A 39 13.77 -3.85 -13.70
C ASN A 39 12.37 -4.49 -13.67
N GLU A 40 11.85 -4.84 -12.49
CA GLU A 40 10.57 -5.56 -12.29
C GLU A 40 10.35 -6.71 -13.30
N LYS A 41 11.42 -7.44 -13.67
CA LYS A 41 11.43 -8.44 -14.77
C LYS A 41 10.47 -9.62 -14.56
N TYR A 42 9.93 -9.76 -13.36
CA TYR A 42 9.23 -10.94 -12.89
C TYR A 42 7.89 -10.58 -12.24
N LYS A 43 6.98 -11.57 -12.18
CA LYS A 43 5.67 -11.42 -11.52
C LYS A 43 5.84 -11.05 -10.04
N THR A 44 4.91 -10.27 -9.51
CA THR A 44 4.86 -9.80 -8.10
C THR A 44 5.25 -10.86 -7.06
N ASN A 45 4.70 -12.08 -7.16
CA ASN A 45 4.96 -13.12 -6.17
C ASN A 45 6.45 -13.53 -6.12
N ILE A 46 7.12 -13.54 -7.27
CA ILE A 46 8.55 -13.86 -7.37
C ILE A 46 9.35 -12.71 -6.76
N LEU A 47 9.03 -11.47 -7.16
CA LEU A 47 9.69 -10.28 -6.61
C LEU A 47 9.62 -10.27 -5.08
N VAL A 48 8.46 -10.62 -4.50
CA VAL A 48 8.30 -10.77 -3.04
C VAL A 48 9.26 -11.82 -2.47
N TYR A 49 9.37 -13.01 -3.07
CA TYR A 49 10.33 -14.02 -2.59
C TYR A 49 11.78 -13.57 -2.73
N LEU A 50 12.15 -12.91 -3.83
CA LEU A 50 13.50 -12.39 -4.02
C LEU A 50 13.84 -11.29 -3.01
N ILE A 51 12.88 -10.42 -2.70
CA ILE A 51 13.00 -9.41 -1.63
C ILE A 51 13.21 -10.08 -0.27
N GLU A 52 12.46 -11.13 0.04
CA GLU A 52 12.64 -11.90 1.29
C GLU A 52 14.03 -12.54 1.37
N ILE A 53 14.54 -13.06 0.25
CA ILE A 53 15.89 -13.63 0.15
C ILE A 53 16.95 -12.55 0.38
N ILE A 54 16.88 -11.41 -0.33
CA ILE A 54 17.77 -10.26 -0.09
C ILE A 54 17.67 -9.86 1.38
N GLY A 55 16.46 -9.77 1.93
CA GLY A 55 16.21 -9.44 3.32
C GLY A 55 16.98 -10.31 4.31
N LYS A 56 17.19 -11.60 4.00
CA LYS A 56 17.93 -12.54 4.85
C LYS A 56 19.45 -12.37 4.73
N ILE A 57 19.95 -12.21 3.50
CA ILE A 57 21.39 -12.16 3.19
C ILE A 57 21.96 -10.74 3.10
N MET A 58 21.16 -9.70 3.39
CA MET A 58 21.53 -8.31 3.07
C MET A 58 22.85 -7.88 3.73
N GLY A 59 23.73 -7.31 2.90
CA GLY A 59 24.78 -6.38 3.31
C GLY A 59 24.43 -4.94 2.88
N ARG A 60 25.45 -4.07 2.75
CA ARG A 60 25.26 -2.68 2.30
C ARG A 60 24.54 -2.58 0.95
N ASP A 61 24.94 -3.39 -0.03
CA ASP A 61 24.36 -3.35 -1.38
C ASP A 61 22.92 -3.86 -1.42
N GLY A 62 22.60 -4.86 -0.59
CA GLY A 62 21.23 -5.36 -0.44
C GLY A 62 20.31 -4.32 0.18
N LYS A 63 20.81 -3.58 1.18
CA LYS A 63 20.11 -2.43 1.76
C LYS A 63 19.82 -1.36 0.70
N ASP A 64 20.83 -0.97 -0.09
CA ASP A 64 20.68 0.04 -1.15
C ASP A 64 19.63 -0.38 -2.18
N ALA A 65 19.70 -1.63 -2.65
CA ALA A 65 18.74 -2.21 -3.60
C ALA A 65 17.30 -2.17 -3.05
N LEU A 66 17.11 -2.54 -1.79
CA LEU A 66 15.79 -2.52 -1.16
C LEU A 66 15.25 -1.10 -0.98
N LEU A 67 16.09 -0.13 -0.58
CA LEU A 67 15.67 1.27 -0.46
C LEU A 67 15.27 1.87 -1.82
N LYS A 68 16.03 1.58 -2.89
CA LYS A 68 15.64 1.98 -4.26
C LYS A 68 14.34 1.33 -4.70
N CYS A 69 14.18 0.03 -4.43
CA CYS A 69 12.95 -0.69 -4.74
C CYS A 69 11.74 -0.07 -4.01
N LEU A 70 11.87 0.28 -2.72
CA LEU A 70 10.84 0.95 -1.93
C LEU A 70 10.36 2.24 -2.60
N ILE A 71 11.29 3.03 -3.14
CA ILE A 71 11.02 4.34 -3.75
C ILE A 71 10.38 4.19 -5.14
N ASN A 72 10.87 3.24 -5.93
CA ASN A 72 10.51 3.16 -7.34
C ASN A 72 9.28 2.26 -7.60
N THR A 73 9.00 1.27 -6.75
CA THR A 73 7.90 0.33 -7.03
C THR A 73 6.53 0.96 -6.78
N LYS A 74 5.65 0.74 -7.77
CA LYS A 74 4.21 1.07 -7.68
C LYS A 74 3.41 -0.03 -7.01
N ASN A 75 3.98 -1.23 -6.89
CA ASN A 75 3.28 -2.40 -6.41
C ASN A 75 3.24 -2.45 -4.88
N ARG A 76 2.05 -2.33 -4.29
CA ARG A 76 1.84 -2.34 -2.84
C ARG A 76 2.42 -3.58 -2.15
N ARG A 77 2.24 -4.77 -2.74
CA ARG A 77 2.74 -6.04 -2.15
C ARG A 77 4.26 -6.11 -2.15
N VAL A 78 4.89 -5.62 -3.22
CA VAL A 78 6.36 -5.48 -3.31
C VAL A 78 6.83 -4.50 -2.24
N LYS A 79 6.18 -3.33 -2.16
CA LYS A 79 6.48 -2.30 -1.16
C LYS A 79 6.40 -2.83 0.28
N GLU A 80 5.37 -3.59 0.61
CA GLU A 80 5.17 -4.23 1.91
C GLU A 80 6.26 -5.26 2.20
N ALA A 81 6.62 -6.10 1.22
CA ALA A 81 7.71 -7.05 1.36
C ALA A 81 9.06 -6.36 1.61
N VAL A 82 9.32 -5.25 0.91
CA VAL A 82 10.54 -4.44 1.09
C VAL A 82 10.57 -3.83 2.49
N LEU A 83 9.47 -3.19 2.94
CA LEU A 83 9.39 -2.61 4.27
C LEU A 83 9.57 -3.66 5.37
N LYS A 84 9.00 -4.85 5.19
CA LYS A 84 9.20 -5.98 6.12
C LYS A 84 10.66 -6.41 6.18
N ALA A 85 11.31 -6.57 5.02
CA ALA A 85 12.72 -6.94 4.94
C ALA A 85 13.64 -5.92 5.61
N LEU A 86 13.44 -4.62 5.33
CA LEU A 86 14.20 -3.52 5.91
C LEU A 86 14.00 -3.41 7.44
N ASN A 87 12.74 -3.52 7.91
CA ASN A 87 12.42 -3.42 9.33
C ASN A 87 12.94 -4.59 10.16
N ASN A 88 12.93 -5.81 9.60
CA ASN A 88 13.44 -7.01 10.26
C ASN A 88 14.95 -6.96 10.50
N LYS A 89 15.70 -6.27 9.62
CA LYS A 89 17.15 -6.07 9.77
C LYS A 89 17.50 -4.75 10.45
N SER A 90 16.50 -4.02 10.98
CA SER A 90 16.69 -2.73 11.66
C SER A 90 17.52 -1.75 10.84
N VAL A 91 17.25 -1.68 9.53
CA VAL A 91 17.96 -0.80 8.61
C VAL A 91 17.66 0.67 8.93
N ILE A 92 18.72 1.47 9.03
CA ILE A 92 18.63 2.94 9.14
C ILE A 92 18.72 3.57 7.75
N VAL A 93 17.79 4.49 7.46
CA VAL A 93 17.76 5.27 6.21
C VAL A 93 18.99 6.16 6.10
N GLU A 94 19.64 6.15 4.94
CA GLU A 94 20.74 7.07 4.64
C GLU A 94 20.21 8.44 4.25
N LYS A 95 20.98 9.50 4.52
CA LYS A 95 20.58 10.88 4.26
C LYS A 95 20.07 11.12 2.84
N SER A 96 20.64 10.43 1.86
CA SER A 96 20.24 10.46 0.44
C SER A 96 18.79 10.04 0.18
N TYR A 97 18.22 9.15 1.01
CA TYR A 97 16.89 8.58 0.82
C TYR A 97 15.80 9.27 1.66
N ILE A 98 16.17 10.12 2.62
CA ILE A 98 15.22 10.75 3.57
C ILE A 98 14.12 11.50 2.82
N LYS A 99 14.48 12.35 1.85
CA LYS A 99 13.52 13.18 1.10
C LYS A 99 12.48 12.34 0.36
N ASP A 100 12.89 11.23 -0.24
CA ASP A 100 11.98 10.41 -1.05
C ASP A 100 11.10 9.50 -0.19
N ILE A 101 11.63 8.97 0.92
CA ILE A 101 10.80 8.24 1.89
C ILE A 101 9.77 9.18 2.55
N ASN A 102 10.14 10.43 2.83
CA ASN A 102 9.19 11.43 3.33
C ASN A 102 8.07 11.74 2.33
N LYS A 103 8.38 11.83 1.02
CA LYS A 103 7.35 11.96 -0.03
C LYS A 103 6.41 10.74 -0.06
N LEU A 104 6.95 9.53 0.12
CA LEU A 104 6.13 8.31 0.18
C LEU A 104 5.20 8.32 1.39
N ILE A 105 5.70 8.70 2.57
CA ILE A 105 4.89 8.84 3.78
C ILE A 105 3.76 9.84 3.55
N TYR A 106 4.08 11.02 3.00
CA TYR A 106 3.07 12.04 2.70
C TYR A 106 2.00 11.52 1.73
N LYS A 107 2.42 10.78 0.69
CA LYS A 107 1.50 10.17 -0.28
C LYS A 107 0.58 9.14 0.37
N GLU A 108 1.10 8.26 1.23
CA GLU A 108 0.28 7.27 1.95
C GLU A 108 -0.68 7.95 2.95
N MET A 109 -0.25 9.02 3.62
CA MET A 109 -1.14 9.80 4.49
C MET A 109 -2.25 10.52 3.71
N LYS A 110 -1.94 11.06 2.53
CA LYS A 110 -2.96 11.60 1.61
C LYS A 110 -3.94 10.50 1.18
N ASN A 111 -3.46 9.29 0.95
CA ASN A 111 -4.33 8.16 0.61
C ASN A 111 -5.25 7.76 1.77
N ILE A 112 -4.71 7.67 3.00
CA ILE A 112 -5.51 7.43 4.21
C ILE A 112 -6.59 8.50 4.35
N SER A 113 -6.22 9.76 4.15
CA SER A 113 -7.15 10.90 4.18
C SER A 113 -8.30 10.74 3.18
N PHE A 114 -7.98 10.41 1.94
CA PHE A 114 -8.95 10.14 0.88
C PHE A 114 -9.90 8.98 1.23
N LEU A 115 -9.35 7.85 1.71
CA LEU A 115 -10.14 6.67 2.08
C LEU A 115 -11.09 6.95 3.25
N ILE A 116 -10.64 7.70 4.26
CA ILE A 116 -11.48 8.11 5.40
C ILE A 116 -12.59 9.05 4.92
N SER A 117 -12.30 9.96 3.98
CA SER A 117 -13.34 10.81 3.39
C SER A 117 -14.41 9.97 2.69
N CYS A 118 -14.01 9.00 1.87
CA CYS A 118 -14.95 8.09 1.21
C CYS A 118 -15.78 7.28 2.21
N LEU A 119 -15.14 6.79 3.27
CA LEU A 119 -15.78 6.02 4.33
C LEU A 119 -16.91 6.82 4.98
N VAL A 120 -16.63 8.07 5.39
CA VAL A 120 -17.62 8.96 6.01
C VAL A 120 -18.78 9.25 5.05
N ASN A 121 -18.50 9.55 3.78
CA ASN A 121 -19.55 9.87 2.82
C ASN A 121 -20.45 8.66 2.51
N ILE A 122 -19.87 7.46 2.43
CA ILE A 122 -20.64 6.22 2.22
C ILE A 122 -21.47 5.90 3.47
N GLU A 123 -20.89 6.01 4.67
CA GLU A 123 -21.57 5.76 5.94
C GLU A 123 -22.79 6.70 6.10
N GLU A 124 -22.64 7.98 5.79
CA GLU A 124 -23.69 9.02 5.91
C GLU A 124 -24.81 8.96 4.85
N ASP A 125 -24.71 8.11 3.82
CA ASP A 125 -25.64 8.07 2.67
C ASP A 125 -27.11 7.73 3.01
N GLY A 126 -27.44 7.37 4.26
CA GLY A 126 -28.81 7.12 4.70
C GLY A 126 -29.50 5.88 4.11
N ASN A 127 -29.01 5.35 2.98
CA ASN A 127 -29.47 4.10 2.40
C ASN A 127 -28.88 2.91 3.16
N GLU A 128 -29.75 2.03 3.66
CA GLU A 128 -29.39 0.72 4.18
C GLU A 128 -29.30 -0.28 3.03
N ASN A 129 -28.10 -0.82 2.81
CA ASN A 129 -27.83 -1.82 1.79
C ASN A 129 -26.77 -2.77 2.33
N ASP A 130 -27.06 -4.07 2.39
CA ASP A 130 -26.12 -5.07 2.92
C ASP A 130 -24.75 -5.04 2.22
N PHE A 131 -24.70 -4.64 0.95
CA PHE A 131 -23.45 -4.49 0.21
C PHE A 131 -22.63 -3.26 0.61
N LYS A 132 -23.25 -2.26 1.25
CA LYS A 132 -22.56 -1.08 1.80
C LYS A 132 -21.54 -1.48 2.86
N GLU A 133 -21.89 -2.43 3.73
CA GLU A 133 -20.98 -2.94 4.76
C GLU A 133 -19.74 -3.62 4.15
N VAL A 134 -19.91 -4.35 3.05
CA VAL A 134 -18.80 -4.96 2.30
C VAL A 134 -17.82 -3.91 1.78
N VAL A 135 -18.33 -2.80 1.25
CA VAL A 135 -17.49 -1.67 0.79
C VAL A 135 -16.80 -1.00 1.97
N ILE A 136 -17.52 -0.74 3.07
CA ILE A 136 -16.98 -0.16 4.30
C ILE A 136 -15.80 -0.99 4.81
N ASN A 137 -15.96 -2.31 4.92
CA ASN A 137 -14.90 -3.21 5.36
C ASN A 137 -13.70 -3.18 4.41
N ALA A 138 -13.93 -3.17 3.09
CA ALA A 138 -12.84 -3.04 2.11
C ALA A 138 -12.08 -1.71 2.23
N ILE A 139 -12.76 -0.59 2.54
CA ILE A 139 -12.11 0.70 2.77
C ILE A 139 -11.27 0.66 4.05
N ILE A 140 -11.81 0.09 5.14
CA ILE A 140 -11.10 -0.05 6.42
C ILE A 140 -9.83 -0.89 6.25
N ASP A 141 -9.90 -1.99 5.50
CA ASP A 141 -8.73 -2.81 5.19
C ASP A 141 -7.66 -2.01 4.43
N ASP A 142 -8.05 -1.26 3.40
CA ASP A 142 -7.12 -0.42 2.64
C ASP A 142 -6.48 0.67 3.52
N ILE A 143 -7.25 1.28 4.45
CA ILE A 143 -6.74 2.25 5.45
C ILE A 143 -5.71 1.57 6.35
N ASN A 144 -6.02 0.38 6.88
CA ASN A 144 -5.14 -0.34 7.79
C ASN A 144 -3.82 -0.73 7.11
N GLN A 145 -3.88 -1.20 5.86
CA GLN A 145 -2.68 -1.49 5.08
C GLN A 145 -1.84 -0.23 4.83
N ALA A 146 -2.47 0.91 4.52
CA ALA A 146 -1.76 2.17 4.35
C ALA A 146 -1.10 2.65 5.66
N LYS A 147 -1.81 2.54 6.80
CA LYS A 147 -1.24 2.83 8.13
C LYS A 147 0.00 1.98 8.40
N LEU A 148 -0.07 0.66 8.14
CA LEU A 148 1.07 -0.25 8.32
C LEU A 148 2.26 0.16 7.44
N ARG A 149 2.03 0.59 6.20
CA ARG A 149 3.10 1.09 5.33
C ARG A 149 3.73 2.37 5.87
N VAL A 150 2.93 3.33 6.34
CA VAL A 150 3.43 4.56 6.97
C VAL A 150 4.28 4.23 8.20
N VAL A 151 3.78 3.39 9.11
CA VAL A 151 4.52 2.95 10.30
C VAL A 151 5.82 2.25 9.90
N GLY A 152 5.76 1.37 8.90
CA GLY A 152 6.92 0.67 8.37
C GLY A 152 7.99 1.62 7.83
N MET A 153 7.61 2.67 7.10
CA MET A 153 8.54 3.69 6.59
C MET A 153 9.13 4.54 7.72
N VAL A 154 8.28 4.92 8.68
CA VAL A 154 8.69 5.72 9.84
C VAL A 154 9.72 4.98 10.69
N ASN A 155 9.52 3.68 10.90
CA ASN A 155 10.43 2.86 11.70
C ASN A 155 11.85 2.81 11.13
N LEU A 156 12.02 3.08 9.82
CA LEU A 156 13.34 3.18 9.20
C LEU A 156 14.12 4.43 9.67
N PHE A 157 13.45 5.42 10.27
CA PHE A 157 14.06 6.62 10.86
C PHE A 157 14.25 6.52 12.38
N LEU A 158 13.43 5.75 13.10
CA LEU A 158 13.33 5.81 14.56
C LEU A 158 14.26 4.86 15.33
N LYS A 159 15.01 3.98 14.66
CA LYS A 159 15.78 2.91 15.32
C LYS A 159 17.24 3.26 15.65
N GLU A 160 17.52 4.50 16.08
CA GLU A 160 18.57 4.70 17.09
C GLU A 160 17.92 4.41 18.46
N LYS A 161 18.53 3.51 19.23
CA LYS A 161 18.03 2.98 20.51
C LYS A 161 17.16 3.96 21.30
N VAL A 162 15.85 3.72 21.27
CA VAL A 162 14.87 4.24 22.23
C VAL A 162 15.08 3.48 23.54
N ASP A 163 16.13 3.86 24.25
CA ASP A 163 16.08 3.98 25.71
C ASP A 163 15.63 5.42 25.99
N CYS A 164 14.38 5.74 25.61
CA CYS A 164 13.88 7.11 25.64
C CYS A 164 13.37 7.48 27.02
N LYS A 165 14.30 7.63 27.95
CA LYS A 165 14.24 8.72 28.91
C LYS A 165 15.26 9.77 28.47
N ASN A 166 14.75 10.77 27.74
CA ASN A 166 15.37 12.09 27.58
C ASN A 166 16.60 12.18 26.65
N ILE A 167 16.42 12.98 25.57
CA ILE A 167 17.36 13.98 25.02
C ILE A 167 17.85 13.85 23.57
N LEU A 168 17.90 12.68 22.91
CA LEU A 168 18.41 12.64 21.51
C LEU A 168 17.37 12.56 20.37
N ILE A 169 16.07 12.58 20.70
CA ILE A 169 14.99 12.52 19.68
C ILE A 169 14.81 13.85 18.92
N LYS A 170 15.50 14.94 19.30
CA LYS A 170 15.16 16.30 18.82
C LYS A 170 15.49 16.51 17.32
N ASP A 171 16.64 16.05 16.86
CA ASP A 171 17.08 16.32 15.48
C ASP A 171 16.40 15.41 14.44
N ASN A 172 16.03 14.18 14.82
CA ASN A 172 15.26 13.27 13.95
C ASN A 172 13.74 13.52 14.02
N LEU A 173 13.21 13.99 15.16
CA LEU A 173 11.83 14.49 15.20
C LEU A 173 11.65 15.79 14.41
N ASP A 174 12.66 16.64 14.29
CA ASP A 174 12.53 17.86 13.49
C ASP A 174 12.41 17.55 11.98
N ASN A 175 13.03 16.46 11.50
CA ASN A 175 12.78 15.92 10.15
C ASN A 175 11.40 15.26 9.98
N ILE A 176 10.86 14.64 11.04
CA ILE A 176 9.49 14.10 11.06
C ILE A 176 8.44 15.23 11.22
N LYS A 177 8.76 16.30 11.96
CA LYS A 177 7.98 17.55 12.03
C LYS A 177 8.00 18.31 10.71
N ALA A 178 9.10 18.26 9.96
CA ALA A 178 9.16 18.79 8.59
C ALA A 178 8.19 18.07 7.65
N CYS A 179 7.79 16.83 7.97
CA CYS A 179 6.71 16.11 7.29
C CYS A 179 5.32 16.35 7.88
N GLY A 180 5.17 17.21 8.89
CA GLY A 180 3.88 17.58 9.51
C GLY A 180 3.18 16.45 10.30
N ILE A 181 3.68 15.22 10.25
CA ILE A 181 3.02 14.05 10.84
C ILE A 181 3.62 13.80 12.23
N LYS A 182 2.98 14.37 13.26
CA LYS A 182 3.20 13.88 14.63
C LYS A 182 2.72 12.42 14.66
N LEU A 183 3.64 11.47 14.78
CA LEU A 183 3.35 10.03 14.83
C LEU A 183 2.32 9.62 15.87
N GLY A 184 2.24 10.35 16.99
CA GLY A 184 1.18 10.20 17.98
C GLY A 184 -0.24 10.45 17.44
N LYS A 185 -0.41 11.03 16.24
CA LYS A 185 -1.71 11.12 15.56
C LYS A 185 -2.17 9.76 15.00
N ILE A 186 -1.25 8.88 14.56
CA ILE A 186 -1.60 7.63 13.88
C ILE A 186 -2.20 6.60 14.85
N GLU A 187 -1.64 6.46 16.05
CA GLU A 187 -2.19 5.59 17.11
C GLU A 187 -3.47 6.17 17.73
N ALA A 188 -3.57 7.51 17.80
CA ALA A 188 -4.76 8.20 18.29
C ALA A 188 -5.99 8.05 17.36
N PHE A 189 -5.85 7.40 16.20
CA PHE A 189 -6.94 7.14 15.25
C PHE A 189 -7.64 5.79 15.45
N ASN A 190 -7.17 4.90 16.34
CA ASN A 190 -7.76 3.57 16.45
C ASN A 190 -9.04 3.52 17.30
N ASN A 191 -9.31 4.55 18.12
CA ASN A 191 -10.46 4.60 19.03
C ASN A 191 -11.38 5.81 18.80
N LEU A 192 -11.22 6.54 17.69
CA LEU A 192 -12.04 7.71 17.38
C LEU A 192 -12.98 7.41 16.21
N PRO A 193 -14.21 7.93 16.24
CA PRO A 193 -15.09 7.94 15.07
C PRO A 193 -14.39 8.53 13.84
N TYR A 194 -14.56 7.91 12.67
CA TYR A 194 -13.89 8.32 11.43
C TYR A 194 -14.18 9.76 11.02
N LYS A 195 -15.37 10.28 11.35
CA LYS A 195 -15.73 11.70 11.17
C LYS A 195 -14.84 12.66 11.98
N ILE A 196 -14.49 12.28 13.21
CA ILE A 196 -13.57 13.07 14.06
C ILE A 196 -12.15 12.98 13.51
N ILE A 197 -11.76 11.80 13.02
CA ILE A 197 -10.47 11.59 12.36
C ILE A 197 -10.35 12.46 11.11
N LEU A 198 -11.37 12.45 10.25
CA LEU A 198 -11.44 13.26 9.04
C LEU A 198 -11.27 14.74 9.35
N GLY A 199 -12.02 15.29 10.32
CA GLY A 199 -11.90 16.70 10.72
C GLY A 199 -10.51 17.10 11.25
N ARG A 200 -9.72 16.14 11.76
CA ARG A 200 -8.31 16.37 12.15
C ARG A 200 -7.36 16.33 10.96
N ILE A 201 -7.62 15.47 9.99
CA ILE A 201 -6.79 15.28 8.79
C ILE A 201 -7.09 16.34 7.72
N ASP A 202 -8.32 16.82 7.62
CA ASP A 202 -8.76 17.82 6.63
C ASP A 202 -8.02 19.15 6.73
N LYS A 203 -7.53 19.49 7.93
CA LYS A 203 -6.66 20.66 8.13
C LYS A 203 -5.36 20.55 7.32
N ASP A 204 -4.87 19.33 7.13
CA ASP A 204 -3.58 19.04 6.50
C ASP A 204 -3.73 18.64 5.02
N PHE A 205 -4.91 18.12 4.60
CA PHE A 205 -5.12 17.57 3.25
C PHE A 205 -6.31 18.13 2.45
N LYS A 206 -7.09 19.07 3.01
CA LYS A 206 -8.24 19.75 2.38
C LYS A 206 -9.15 18.81 1.57
N ASN A 207 -9.79 17.84 2.23
CA ASN A 207 -10.83 17.10 1.55
C ASN A 207 -12.08 17.99 1.41
N ASN A 208 -12.59 18.10 0.20
CA ASN A 208 -13.91 18.66 -0.01
C ASN A 208 -14.95 17.63 0.43
N LYS A 209 -16.01 18.07 1.10
CA LYS A 209 -17.17 17.23 1.36
C LYS A 209 -17.75 16.79 0.01
N LYS A 210 -17.85 15.49 -0.19
CA LYS A 210 -18.40 14.87 -1.40
C LYS A 210 -19.65 14.10 -1.04
N ASP A 211 -20.54 13.91 -2.00
CA ASP A 211 -21.62 12.94 -1.83
C ASP A 211 -21.11 11.51 -2.02
N ILE A 212 -22.00 10.52 -1.82
CA ILE A 212 -21.64 9.12 -2.05
C ILE A 212 -21.22 8.88 -3.50
N LYS A 213 -21.86 9.56 -4.46
CA LYS A 213 -21.70 9.27 -5.88
C LYS A 213 -20.31 9.65 -6.36
N GLU A 214 -19.88 10.85 -6.01
CA GLU A 214 -18.52 11.33 -6.26
C GLU A 214 -17.48 10.47 -5.54
N SER A 215 -17.75 10.04 -4.30
CA SER A 215 -16.85 9.18 -3.53
C SER A 215 -16.65 7.82 -4.21
N LEU A 216 -17.74 7.20 -4.66
CA LEU A 216 -17.69 5.93 -5.40
C LEU A 216 -17.00 6.08 -6.76
N SER A 217 -17.28 7.16 -7.49
CA SER A 217 -16.62 7.43 -8.78
C SER A 217 -15.10 7.54 -8.59
N GLN A 218 -14.65 8.21 -7.52
CA GLN A 218 -13.24 8.31 -7.19
C GLN A 218 -12.63 6.97 -6.77
N ILE A 219 -13.33 6.16 -5.98
CA ILE A 219 -12.88 4.79 -5.68
C ILE A 219 -12.68 4.02 -6.98
N ILE A 220 -13.69 3.98 -7.85
CA ILE A 220 -13.70 3.19 -9.10
C ILE A 220 -12.59 3.63 -10.06
N THR A 221 -12.35 4.94 -10.18
CA THR A 221 -11.43 5.51 -11.18
C THR A 221 -10.01 5.74 -10.67
N SER A 222 -9.78 5.64 -9.36
CA SER A 222 -8.45 5.78 -8.76
C SER A 222 -7.46 4.70 -9.24
N ASP A 223 -6.17 5.04 -9.18
CA ASP A 223 -5.09 4.11 -9.54
C ASP A 223 -4.89 3.02 -8.46
N PHE A 224 -4.15 1.96 -8.83
CA PHE A 224 -3.84 0.86 -7.91
C PHE A 224 -2.87 1.24 -6.78
N GLU A 225 -2.31 2.46 -6.81
CA GLU A 225 -1.51 2.98 -5.72
C GLU A 225 -2.40 3.58 -4.63
N MET A 226 -3.61 4.05 -4.98
CA MET A 226 -4.61 4.64 -4.08
C MET A 226 -5.69 3.66 -3.59
N THR A 227 -6.17 2.73 -4.42
CA THR A 227 -7.16 1.71 -3.98
C THR A 227 -6.79 0.30 -4.45
N THR A 228 -7.18 -0.72 -3.69
CA THR A 228 -7.02 -2.11 -4.13
C THR A 228 -7.98 -2.47 -5.26
N LYS A 229 -7.58 -3.46 -6.06
CA LYS A 229 -8.43 -4.09 -7.09
C LYS A 229 -9.77 -4.56 -6.50
N TRP A 230 -9.74 -5.05 -5.27
CA TRP A 230 -10.92 -5.51 -4.54
C TRP A 230 -11.83 -4.34 -4.17
N LEU A 231 -11.30 -3.29 -3.53
CA LEU A 231 -12.07 -2.10 -3.19
C LEU A 231 -12.73 -1.46 -4.42
N ARG A 232 -12.02 -1.39 -5.55
CA ARG A 232 -12.59 -0.90 -6.82
C ARG A 232 -13.75 -1.75 -7.33
N ALA A 233 -13.63 -3.08 -7.25
CA ALA A 233 -14.70 -4.00 -7.61
C ALA A 233 -15.92 -3.85 -6.68
N CYS A 234 -15.71 -3.73 -5.37
CA CYS A 234 -16.78 -3.44 -4.42
C CYS A 234 -17.44 -2.08 -4.72
N GLY A 235 -16.64 -1.05 -5.02
CA GLY A 235 -17.13 0.27 -5.44
C GLY A 235 -18.04 0.20 -6.67
N LEU A 236 -17.65 -0.54 -7.71
CA LEU A 236 -18.47 -0.76 -8.92
C LEU A 236 -19.82 -1.38 -8.60
N LYS A 237 -19.84 -2.38 -7.72
CA LYS A 237 -21.06 -3.08 -7.35
C LYS A 237 -21.99 -2.20 -6.51
N LEU A 238 -21.46 -1.43 -5.56
CA LEU A 238 -22.28 -0.47 -4.80
C LEU A 238 -22.79 0.66 -5.69
N ALA A 239 -21.96 1.18 -6.60
CA ALA A 239 -22.36 2.19 -7.58
C ALA A 239 -23.55 1.75 -8.43
N TYR A 240 -23.59 0.48 -8.85
CA TYR A 240 -24.72 -0.10 -9.57
C TYR A 240 -26.01 -0.10 -8.74
N LEU A 241 -25.91 -0.36 -7.44
CA LEU A 241 -27.06 -0.38 -6.52
C LEU A 241 -27.52 1.02 -6.13
N VAL A 242 -26.63 2.01 -6.14
CA VAL A 242 -26.94 3.41 -5.78
C VAL A 242 -27.61 4.13 -6.96
N ASP A 243 -26.97 4.15 -8.13
CA ASP A 243 -27.48 4.85 -9.30
C ASP A 243 -26.76 4.39 -10.58
N LYS A 244 -27.28 3.33 -11.20
CA LYS A 244 -26.68 2.74 -12.41
C LYS A 244 -26.45 3.77 -13.53
N ASP A 245 -27.39 4.70 -13.72
CA ASP A 245 -27.35 5.64 -14.85
C ASP A 245 -26.25 6.71 -14.66
N TYR A 246 -26.07 7.18 -13.41
CA TYR A 246 -24.98 8.10 -13.08
C TYR A 246 -23.60 7.49 -13.39
N PHE A 247 -23.42 6.19 -13.13
CA PHE A 247 -22.12 5.52 -13.22
C PHE A 247 -21.83 4.84 -14.57
N LEU A 248 -22.67 4.99 -15.58
CA LEU A 248 -22.54 4.26 -16.85
C LEU A 248 -21.13 4.38 -17.47
N LYS A 249 -20.58 5.61 -17.52
CA LYS A 249 -19.24 5.87 -18.05
C LYS A 249 -18.12 5.23 -17.20
N ASP A 250 -18.30 5.22 -15.88
CA ASP A 250 -17.33 4.60 -14.96
C ASP A 250 -17.31 3.09 -15.15
N PHE A 251 -18.47 2.47 -15.36
CA PHE A 251 -18.59 1.06 -15.69
C PHE A 251 -17.95 0.72 -17.04
N GLU A 252 -18.26 1.49 -18.09
CA GLU A 252 -17.69 1.30 -19.43
C GLU A 252 -16.15 1.37 -19.38
N LYS A 253 -15.60 2.39 -18.72
CA LYS A 253 -14.16 2.53 -18.54
C LYS A 253 -13.57 1.31 -17.81
N ALA A 254 -14.23 0.81 -16.78
CA ALA A 254 -13.77 -0.34 -16.00
C ALA A 254 -13.75 -1.67 -16.78
N THR A 255 -14.47 -1.79 -17.90
CA THR A 255 -14.39 -3.00 -18.77
C THR A 255 -13.03 -3.22 -19.43
N THR A 256 -12.20 -2.18 -19.47
CA THR A 256 -10.84 -2.23 -20.02
C THR A 256 -9.76 -2.31 -18.93
N ASP A 257 -10.16 -2.43 -17.67
CA ASP A 257 -9.24 -2.43 -16.54
C ASP A 257 -8.28 -3.63 -16.59
N PRO A 258 -6.97 -3.44 -16.31
CA PRO A 258 -5.99 -4.53 -16.34
C PRO A 258 -6.21 -5.56 -15.21
N ALA A 259 -6.97 -5.25 -14.17
CA ALA A 259 -7.37 -6.18 -13.13
C ALA A 259 -8.61 -6.98 -13.54
N SER A 260 -8.48 -8.31 -13.65
CA SER A 260 -9.58 -9.20 -14.03
C SER A 260 -10.83 -9.01 -13.16
N VAL A 261 -10.68 -8.93 -11.84
CA VAL A 261 -11.80 -8.76 -10.90
C VAL A 261 -12.60 -7.47 -11.12
N VAL A 262 -11.91 -6.37 -11.46
CA VAL A 262 -12.56 -5.07 -11.72
C VAL A 262 -13.33 -5.15 -13.03
N ARG A 263 -12.66 -5.64 -14.07
CA ARG A 263 -13.24 -5.83 -15.40
C ARG A 263 -14.44 -6.78 -15.40
N GLU A 264 -14.34 -7.93 -14.74
CA GLU A 264 -15.42 -8.90 -14.63
C GLU A 264 -16.63 -8.32 -13.89
N THR A 265 -16.38 -7.56 -12.82
CA THR A 265 -17.45 -6.85 -12.09
C THR A 265 -18.12 -5.81 -12.98
N ALA A 266 -17.35 -5.03 -13.74
CA ALA A 266 -17.87 -4.05 -14.70
C ALA A 266 -18.78 -4.70 -15.76
N TYR A 267 -18.34 -5.83 -16.34
CA TYR A 267 -19.17 -6.59 -17.29
C TYR A 267 -20.48 -7.10 -16.66
N LYS A 268 -20.43 -7.57 -15.40
CA LYS A 268 -21.63 -8.04 -14.70
C LYS A 268 -22.64 -6.92 -14.49
N VAL A 269 -22.21 -5.75 -14.00
CA VAL A 269 -23.12 -4.62 -13.74
C VAL A 269 -23.69 -4.00 -15.02
N LEU A 270 -22.93 -3.99 -16.12
CA LEU A 270 -23.39 -3.46 -17.41
C LEU A 270 -24.37 -4.37 -18.13
N TYR A 271 -24.00 -5.64 -18.31
CA TYR A 271 -24.68 -6.52 -19.28
C TYR A 271 -25.50 -7.64 -18.65
N LYS A 272 -25.18 -8.02 -17.41
CA LYS A 272 -25.82 -9.18 -16.78
C LYS A 272 -26.88 -8.85 -15.75
N GLY A 273 -27.00 -7.57 -15.36
CA GLY A 273 -27.99 -6.99 -14.44
C GLY A 273 -28.56 -8.00 -13.44
N ASP A 274 -28.05 -7.99 -12.21
CA ASP A 274 -28.31 -8.99 -11.15
C ASP A 274 -29.60 -9.81 -11.34
N LYS A 275 -29.44 -11.05 -11.82
CA LYS A 275 -30.36 -12.14 -11.50
C LYS A 275 -29.88 -12.83 -10.24
#